data_AF-B2A3T3-F1
#
_entry.id   AF-B2A3T3-F1
#
_cell.length_a   1.000
_cell.length_b   1.000
_cell.length_c   1.000
_cell.angle_alpha   90.00
_cell.angle_beta   90.00
_cell.angle_gamma   90.00
#
_symmetry.space_group_name_H-M   'P 1'
#
loop_
_entity.id
_entity.type
_entity.pdbx_description
1 polymer ?
#
loop_
_entity_poly.entity_id
_entity_poly.type
_entity_poly.pdbx_seq_one_letter_code
_entity_poly.pdbx_strand_id
1 'polypeptide(L)'
;MRKVTFPRMGTSYIAFKMLVEDLGHEAVTPPPPTKQTLTYGTKYSPEFACIPFKVLMGTYIEAIEQGADTIVSSGGVGPCRAGYYGEMHHRILKDAGYDTDMIIFEPPLKSLGDFLKKVKIIKGKSSWLTLIDAVRRAWHKLIALDDLEIMVSKTRPYEINKGDTTRRFQESFEMLNEAWTLKEIKEARQEALNNIKKVETVPRPSNPIKVGMIGEIYVVLEPFINADVEKILGELGVEVYRSIYLTNWTRDNTVIDGEKDVKKLARPYLDQLIGGHGQSSIGDTIKYAKEGYHGVVHLAPFTCIPEIVAKSILPTVSHDYQIPVITLFLDEQTGKAGIKTRLEAFVDLIKKKQLNEVS
;
A
#
# COMPACT_ATOMS: atom_id res chain seq x y z
N MET A 1 20.91 -2.97 21.96
CA MET A 1 20.01 -3.65 21.03
C MET A 1 18.69 -2.94 21.17
N ARG A 2 18.10 -2.45 20.07
CA ARG A 2 16.81 -1.73 20.12
C ARG A 2 15.67 -2.67 19.83
N LYS A 3 14.48 -2.33 20.32
CA LYS A 3 13.21 -2.97 19.99
C LYS A 3 12.47 -2.08 18.99
N VAL A 4 12.69 -2.37 17.72
CA VAL A 4 12.30 -1.49 16.61
C VAL A 4 10.96 -1.93 16.04
N THR A 5 10.02 -1.00 15.94
CA THR A 5 8.79 -1.14 15.16
C THR A 5 8.79 -0.19 13.96
N PHE A 6 7.84 -0.38 13.04
CA PHE A 6 7.74 0.31 11.76
C PHE A 6 6.29 0.28 11.24
N PRO A 7 5.91 1.13 10.26
CA PRO A 7 4.60 1.05 9.63
C PRO A 7 4.26 -0.34 9.08
N ARG A 8 3.04 -0.82 9.33
CA ARG A 8 2.47 -1.97 8.62
C ARG A 8 1.77 -1.51 7.35
N MET A 9 2.26 -1.95 6.20
CA MET A 9 1.66 -1.68 4.88
C MET A 9 1.41 -3.00 4.16
N GLY A 10 0.23 -3.60 4.36
CA GLY A 10 -0.13 -4.88 3.75
C GLY A 10 0.84 -5.99 4.15
N THR A 11 1.43 -6.67 3.16
CA THR A 11 2.34 -7.81 3.35
C THR A 11 3.80 -7.42 3.61
N SER A 12 4.18 -6.16 3.36
CA SER A 12 5.57 -5.71 3.36
C SER A 12 6.33 -5.85 4.68
N TYR A 13 5.61 -5.96 5.81
CA TYR A 13 6.18 -5.96 7.15
C TYR A 13 7.20 -7.10 7.37
N ILE A 14 7.09 -8.23 6.66
CA ILE A 14 8.05 -9.35 6.77
C ILE A 14 9.43 -9.00 6.21
N ALA A 15 9.51 -8.10 5.22
CA ALA A 15 10.77 -7.62 4.67
C ALA A 15 11.43 -6.60 5.62
N PHE A 16 10.63 -5.73 6.24
CA PHE A 16 11.11 -4.80 7.26
C PHE A 16 11.56 -5.52 8.54
N LYS A 17 10.81 -6.53 8.98
CA LYS A 17 11.20 -7.42 10.09
C LYS A 17 12.59 -8.01 9.82
N MET A 18 12.77 -8.64 8.66
CA MET A 18 14.05 -9.23 8.26
C MET A 18 15.18 -8.20 8.25
N LEU A 19 14.96 -7.02 7.66
CA LEU A 19 15.95 -5.94 7.62
C LEU A 19 16.38 -5.49 9.03
N VAL A 20 15.42 -5.30 9.94
CA VAL A 20 15.70 -4.89 11.32
C VAL A 20 16.51 -5.95 12.07
N GLU A 21 16.11 -7.22 11.96
CA GLU A 21 16.77 -8.34 12.63
C GLU A 21 18.18 -8.60 12.09
N ASP A 22 18.38 -8.51 10.78
CA ASP A 22 19.70 -8.65 10.14
C ASP A 22 20.69 -7.54 10.54
N LEU A 23 20.18 -6.38 10.97
CA LEU A 23 20.99 -5.30 11.48
C LEU A 23 21.30 -5.43 12.98
N GLY A 24 20.82 -6.50 13.62
CA GLY A 24 21.10 -6.84 15.03
C GLY A 24 20.17 -6.15 16.04
N HIS A 25 18.97 -5.78 15.61
CA HIS A 25 17.91 -5.27 16.49
C HIS A 25 16.77 -6.29 16.62
N GLU A 26 15.94 -6.12 17.64
CA GLU A 26 14.71 -6.91 17.81
C GLU A 26 13.59 -6.22 17.02
N ALA A 27 12.91 -6.93 16.11
CA ALA A 27 11.79 -6.38 15.37
C ALA A 27 10.47 -6.62 16.11
N VAL A 28 9.91 -5.56 16.69
CA VAL A 28 8.54 -5.58 17.24
C VAL A 28 7.57 -5.35 16.09
N THR A 29 7.15 -6.47 15.49
CA THR A 29 6.30 -6.45 14.29
C THR A 29 4.95 -5.80 14.63
N PRO A 30 4.54 -4.74 13.91
CA PRO A 30 3.26 -4.10 14.15
C PRO A 30 2.10 -5.10 13.95
N PRO A 31 1.12 -5.17 14.86
CA PRO A 31 -0.02 -6.06 14.70
C PRO A 31 -0.85 -5.65 13.46
N PRO A 32 -1.61 -6.59 12.87
CA PRO A 32 -2.61 -6.23 11.87
C PRO A 32 -3.58 -5.19 12.45
N PRO A 33 -3.89 -4.10 11.74
CA PRO A 33 -4.83 -3.10 12.25
C PRO A 33 -6.20 -3.72 12.53
N THR A 34 -6.81 -3.29 13.63
CA THR A 34 -8.14 -3.72 14.06
C THR A 34 -9.01 -2.52 14.42
N LYS A 35 -10.26 -2.77 14.82
CA LYS A 35 -11.11 -1.72 15.40
C LYS A 35 -10.50 -1.10 16.67
N GLN A 36 -9.73 -1.88 17.43
CA GLN A 36 -9.01 -1.38 18.60
C GLN A 36 -7.91 -0.40 18.17
N THR A 37 -7.13 -0.75 17.15
CA THR A 37 -6.14 0.13 16.53
C THR A 37 -6.75 1.47 16.12
N LEU A 38 -7.90 1.45 15.44
CA LEU A 38 -8.63 2.68 15.08
C LEU A 38 -9.11 3.48 16.29
N THR A 39 -9.54 2.79 17.35
CA THR A 39 -9.97 3.43 18.60
C THR A 39 -8.82 4.18 19.25
N TYR A 40 -7.63 3.57 19.34
CA TYR A 40 -6.42 4.26 19.80
C TYR A 40 -6.04 5.42 18.88
N GLY A 41 -6.01 5.18 17.58
CA GLY A 41 -5.73 6.19 16.58
C GLY A 41 -6.61 7.43 16.71
N THR A 42 -7.91 7.24 16.84
CA THR A 42 -8.90 8.32 16.98
C THR A 42 -8.76 9.05 18.31
N LYS A 43 -8.48 8.33 19.40
CA LYS A 43 -8.33 8.91 20.74
C LYS A 43 -7.17 9.90 20.83
N TYR A 44 -6.03 9.58 20.22
CA TYR A 44 -4.80 10.37 20.38
C TYR A 44 -4.51 11.32 19.22
N SER A 45 -5.14 11.12 18.06
CA SER A 45 -4.89 11.96 16.89
C SER A 45 -5.80 13.18 16.83
N PRO A 46 -5.38 14.26 16.14
CA PRO A 46 -6.29 15.34 15.78
C PRO A 46 -7.48 14.82 14.97
N GLU A 47 -8.67 15.39 15.22
CA GLU A 47 -9.92 14.99 14.58
C GLU A 47 -9.82 15.00 13.05
N PHE A 48 -9.26 16.07 12.48
CA PHE A 48 -9.06 16.27 11.04
C PHE A 48 -7.75 15.68 10.49
N ALA A 49 -7.13 14.73 11.21
CA ALA A 49 -6.09 13.90 10.61
C ALA A 49 -6.73 12.80 9.76
N CYS A 50 -6.18 12.55 8.57
CA CYS A 50 -6.70 11.51 7.69
C CYS A 50 -6.44 10.10 8.24
N ILE A 51 -7.21 9.12 7.74
CA ILE A 51 -7.22 7.76 8.31
C ILE A 51 -5.83 7.09 8.40
N PRO A 52 -4.88 7.27 7.45
CA PRO A 52 -3.54 6.70 7.58
C PRO A 52 -2.81 7.18 8.83
N PHE A 53 -2.91 8.46 9.16
CA PHE A 53 -2.27 9.03 10.35
C PHE A 53 -2.78 8.36 11.62
N LYS A 54 -4.11 8.17 11.72
CA LYS A 54 -4.77 7.59 12.89
C LYS A 54 -4.43 6.10 13.04
N VAL A 55 -4.50 5.34 11.95
CA VAL A 55 -4.15 3.91 11.99
C VAL A 55 -2.69 3.72 12.40
N LEU A 56 -1.76 4.51 11.82
CA LEU A 56 -0.35 4.45 12.21
C LEU A 56 -0.14 4.77 13.69
N MET A 57 -0.76 5.84 14.20
CA MET A 57 -0.73 6.19 15.63
C MET A 57 -1.22 5.03 16.51
N GLY A 58 -2.35 4.41 16.15
CA GLY A 58 -2.87 3.24 16.85
C GLY A 58 -1.91 2.05 16.83
N THR A 59 -1.34 1.72 15.66
CA THR A 59 -0.40 0.60 15.53
C THR A 59 0.90 0.85 16.30
N TYR A 60 1.37 2.10 16.37
CA TYR A 60 2.54 2.45 17.17
C TYR A 60 2.27 2.26 18.65
N ILE A 61 1.12 2.71 19.16
CA ILE A 61 0.74 2.48 20.56
C ILE A 61 0.71 0.97 20.88
N GLU A 62 0.05 0.17 20.04
CA GLU A 62 -0.01 -1.28 20.25
C GLU A 62 1.38 -1.94 20.19
N ALA A 63 2.27 -1.48 19.30
CA ALA A 63 3.65 -1.97 19.23
C ALA A 63 4.48 -1.55 20.46
N ILE A 64 4.26 -0.35 21.00
CA ILE A 64 4.91 0.11 22.22
C ILE A 64 4.44 -0.71 23.42
N GLU A 65 3.15 -1.03 23.50
CA GLU A 65 2.59 -1.92 24.52
C GLU A 65 3.16 -3.35 24.42
N GLN A 66 3.61 -3.77 23.24
CA GLN A 66 4.35 -5.03 23.01
C GLN A 66 5.85 -4.91 23.30
N GLY A 67 6.33 -3.73 23.69
CA GLY A 67 7.70 -3.47 24.13
C GLY A 67 8.60 -2.77 23.10
N ALA A 68 8.06 -2.19 22.02
CA ALA A 68 8.86 -1.36 21.12
C ALA A 68 9.37 -0.11 21.84
N ASP A 69 10.68 0.14 21.74
CA ASP A 69 11.35 1.33 22.28
C ASP A 69 11.72 2.35 21.19
N THR A 70 11.71 1.91 19.93
CA THR A 70 12.13 2.70 18.78
C THR A 70 11.13 2.53 17.63
N ILE A 71 10.66 3.64 17.06
CA ILE A 71 9.83 3.63 15.84
C ILE A 71 10.68 4.12 14.67
N VAL A 72 10.75 3.32 13.60
CA VAL A 72 11.26 3.78 12.30
C VAL A 72 10.07 4.22 11.45
N SER A 73 10.10 5.45 10.96
CA SER A 73 9.05 5.99 10.09
C SER A 73 9.65 6.68 8.86
N SER A 74 8.83 6.94 7.86
CA SER A 74 9.20 7.71 6.68
C SER A 74 8.79 9.17 6.86
N GLY A 75 9.69 10.09 6.50
CA GLY A 75 9.36 11.48 6.27
C GLY A 75 8.81 11.69 4.86
N GLY A 76 8.85 12.93 4.39
CA GLY A 76 8.34 13.26 3.06
C GLY A 76 8.48 14.73 2.74
N VAL A 77 8.65 15.03 1.45
CA VAL A 77 8.81 16.39 0.96
C VAL A 77 7.61 16.81 0.14
N GLY A 78 7.02 17.94 0.48
CA GLY A 78 5.89 18.53 -0.22
C GLY A 78 4.78 18.97 0.72
N PRO A 79 3.68 19.50 0.17
CA PRO A 79 2.60 20.10 0.97
C PRO A 79 1.67 19.07 1.63
N CYS A 80 1.89 17.77 1.39
CA CYS A 80 1.10 16.71 2.03
C CYS A 80 1.53 16.53 3.49
N ARG A 81 0.54 16.39 4.38
CA ARG A 81 0.77 16.18 5.82
C ARG A 81 1.55 14.90 6.12
N ALA A 82 1.58 13.92 5.21
CA ALA A 82 2.39 12.70 5.33
C ALA A 82 3.86 12.98 5.67
N GLY A 83 4.44 14.07 5.13
CA GLY A 83 5.81 14.46 5.45
C GLY A 83 6.05 14.84 6.92
N TYR A 84 4.99 15.19 7.65
CA TYR A 84 5.04 15.54 9.07
C TYR A 84 4.51 14.44 9.99
N TYR A 85 4.13 13.27 9.47
CA TYR A 85 3.55 12.21 10.28
C TYR A 85 4.48 11.80 11.42
N GLY A 86 5.75 11.52 11.12
CA GLY A 86 6.72 11.11 12.14
C GLY A 86 6.82 12.12 13.28
N GLU A 87 7.09 13.39 12.98
CA GLU A 87 7.26 14.43 14.02
C GLU A 87 5.99 14.60 14.86
N MET A 88 4.82 14.60 14.22
CA MET A 88 3.53 14.72 14.91
C MET A 88 3.23 13.49 15.77
N HIS A 89 3.48 12.29 15.25
CA HIS A 89 3.31 11.04 16.00
C HIS A 89 4.24 11.02 17.21
N HIS A 90 5.52 11.35 17.04
CA HIS A 90 6.49 11.40 18.13
C HIS A 90 6.05 12.38 19.22
N ARG A 91 5.59 13.58 18.86
CA ARG A 91 5.12 14.57 19.82
C ARG A 91 3.91 14.09 20.61
N ILE A 92 2.90 13.55 19.91
CA ILE A 92 1.67 13.03 20.53
C ILE A 92 1.97 11.88 21.47
N LEU A 93 2.82 10.93 21.05
CA LEU A 93 3.23 9.78 21.89
C LEU A 93 3.91 10.26 23.17
N LYS A 94 4.84 11.22 23.06
CA LYS A 94 5.52 11.81 24.21
C LYS A 94 4.57 12.53 25.16
N ASP A 95 3.66 13.33 24.63
CA ASP A 95 2.66 14.05 25.44
C ASP A 95 1.66 13.08 26.11
N ALA A 96 1.43 11.90 25.51
CA ALA A 96 0.64 10.81 26.09
C ALA A 96 1.42 9.95 27.10
N GLY A 97 2.69 10.25 27.35
CA GLY A 97 3.53 9.56 28.34
C GLY A 97 4.27 8.33 27.83
N TYR A 98 4.29 8.08 26.52
CA TYR A 98 5.11 7.03 25.92
C TYR A 98 6.54 7.53 25.71
N ASP A 99 7.52 6.81 26.26
CA ASP A 99 8.93 7.07 26.07
C ASP A 99 9.48 6.19 24.93
N THR A 100 9.54 6.77 23.73
CA THR A 100 10.02 6.08 22.54
C THR A 100 10.87 6.98 21.67
N ASP A 101 11.98 6.42 21.18
CA ASP A 101 12.77 7.03 20.12
C ASP A 101 11.99 6.98 18.80
N MET A 102 12.04 8.05 17.99
CA MET A 102 11.53 8.03 16.62
C MET A 102 12.62 8.40 15.61
N ILE A 103 12.83 7.54 14.61
CA ILE A 103 13.81 7.70 13.55
C ILE A 103 13.06 7.88 12.22
N ILE A 104 13.04 9.12 11.73
CA ILE A 104 12.25 9.51 10.56
C ILE A 104 13.16 9.61 9.34
N PHE A 105 13.02 8.76 8.33
CA PHE A 105 13.84 8.82 7.13
C PHE A 105 13.25 9.80 6.10
N GLU A 106 13.92 10.94 5.91
CA GLU A 106 13.63 11.84 4.79
C GLU A 106 14.19 11.28 3.47
N PRO A 107 13.58 11.59 2.31
CA PRO A 107 14.09 11.13 1.02
C PRO A 107 15.56 11.52 0.79
N PRO A 108 16.43 10.56 0.37
CA PRO A 108 17.87 10.81 0.23
C PRO A 108 18.19 11.84 -0.87
N LEU A 109 17.33 11.96 -1.88
CA LEU A 109 17.41 12.97 -2.94
C LEU A 109 17.26 14.41 -2.43
N LYS A 110 16.76 14.58 -1.20
CA LYS A 110 16.52 15.90 -0.58
C LYS A 110 17.47 16.16 0.59
N SER A 111 17.78 15.14 1.39
CA SER A 111 18.65 15.30 2.57
C SER A 111 19.60 14.11 2.77
N LEU A 112 20.59 13.96 1.88
CA LEU A 112 21.52 12.83 1.92
C LEU A 112 22.34 12.74 3.22
N GLY A 113 22.78 13.87 3.78
CA GLY A 113 23.59 13.90 5.00
C GLY A 113 22.83 13.40 6.24
N ASP A 114 21.60 13.88 6.43
CA ASP A 114 20.72 13.42 7.51
C ASP A 114 20.31 11.95 7.32
N PHE A 115 19.99 11.56 6.08
CA PHE A 115 19.71 10.18 5.73
C PHE A 115 20.87 9.25 6.13
N LEU A 116 22.11 9.56 5.73
CA LEU A 116 23.28 8.76 6.09
C LEU A 116 23.54 8.70 7.59
N LYS A 117 23.26 9.79 8.32
CA LYS A 117 23.32 9.82 9.79
C LYS A 117 22.33 8.84 10.41
N LYS A 118 21.07 8.83 9.96
CA LYS A 118 20.01 7.91 10.42
C LYS A 118 20.29 6.47 10.02
N VAL A 119 20.82 6.23 8.82
CA VAL A 119 21.34 4.92 8.40
C VAL A 119 22.44 4.45 9.35
N LYS A 120 23.40 5.32 9.72
CA LYS A 120 24.47 4.95 10.67
C LYS A 120 23.92 4.56 12.04
N ILE A 121 22.87 5.25 12.50
CA ILE A 121 22.16 4.96 13.75
C ILE A 121 21.51 3.56 13.69
N ILE A 122 20.75 3.26 12.64
CA ILE A 122 20.06 1.97 12.47
C ILE A 122 21.04 0.83 12.15
N LYS A 123 22.09 1.07 11.37
CA LYS A 123 23.17 0.11 11.13
C LYS A 123 23.81 -0.35 12.45
N GLY A 124 23.91 0.54 13.43
CA GLY A 124 24.51 0.25 14.73
C GLY A 124 25.92 -0.35 14.59
N LYS A 125 26.13 -1.52 15.20
CA LYS A 125 27.41 -2.25 15.17
C LYS A 125 27.64 -3.08 13.90
N SER A 126 26.61 -3.30 13.09
CA SER A 126 26.67 -4.11 11.87
C SER A 126 27.58 -3.46 10.83
N SER A 127 28.23 -4.26 9.99
CA SER A 127 29.12 -3.72 8.95
C SER A 127 28.33 -3.07 7.81
N TRP A 128 28.96 -2.20 7.02
CA TRP A 128 28.31 -1.65 5.81
C TRP A 128 27.98 -2.73 4.79
N LEU A 129 28.79 -3.79 4.69
CA LEU A 129 28.52 -4.94 3.83
C LEU A 129 27.27 -5.69 4.29
N THR A 130 27.10 -5.87 5.61
CA THR A 130 25.91 -6.48 6.20
C THR A 130 24.66 -5.66 5.87
N LEU A 131 24.73 -4.33 5.99
CA LEU A 131 23.62 -3.45 5.63
C LEU A 131 23.24 -3.58 4.16
N ILE A 132 24.21 -3.53 3.25
CA ILE A 132 23.96 -3.65 1.80
C ILE A 132 23.32 -5.00 1.47
N ASP A 133 23.82 -6.09 2.06
CA ASP A 133 23.26 -7.42 1.87
C ASP A 133 21.83 -7.54 2.43
N ALA A 134 21.58 -7.02 3.64
CA ALA A 134 20.25 -7.01 4.27
C ALA A 134 19.24 -6.21 3.44
N VAL A 135 19.61 -5.01 2.97
CA VAL A 135 18.78 -4.21 2.07
C VAL A 135 18.51 -4.96 0.77
N ARG A 136 19.53 -5.60 0.18
CA ARG A 136 19.38 -6.41 -1.05
C ARG A 136 18.39 -7.55 -0.84
N ARG A 137 18.48 -8.30 0.27
CA ARG A 137 17.56 -9.40 0.56
C ARG A 137 16.14 -8.90 0.83
N ALA A 138 15.99 -7.83 1.62
CA ALA A 138 14.69 -7.21 1.87
C ALA A 138 14.03 -6.75 0.57
N TRP A 139 14.80 -6.15 -0.34
CA TRP A 139 14.32 -5.77 -1.68
C TRP A 139 13.82 -6.97 -2.49
N HIS A 140 14.57 -8.06 -2.55
CA HIS A 140 14.12 -9.28 -3.23
C HIS A 140 12.88 -9.92 -2.58
N LYS A 141 12.75 -9.84 -1.25
CA LYS A 141 11.55 -10.30 -0.54
C LYS A 141 10.33 -9.43 -0.88
N LEU A 142 10.49 -8.11 -0.96
CA LEU A 142 9.42 -7.21 -1.42
C LEU A 142 8.99 -7.50 -2.87
N ILE A 143 9.94 -7.76 -3.78
CA ILE A 143 9.61 -8.17 -5.16
C ILE A 143 8.78 -9.47 -5.15
N ALA A 144 9.19 -10.47 -4.35
CA ALA A 144 8.48 -11.73 -4.24
C ALA A 144 7.04 -11.56 -3.75
N LEU A 145 6.81 -10.65 -2.79
CA LEU A 145 5.48 -10.31 -2.29
C LEU A 145 4.62 -9.63 -3.36
N ASP A 146 5.17 -8.64 -4.06
CA ASP A 146 4.44 -7.94 -5.12
C ASP A 146 4.04 -8.91 -6.25
N ASP A 147 4.93 -9.82 -6.66
CA ASP A 147 4.61 -10.85 -7.67
C ASP A 147 3.51 -11.80 -7.20
N LEU A 148 3.54 -12.20 -5.92
CA LEU A 148 2.53 -13.05 -5.32
C LEU A 148 1.16 -12.35 -5.33
N GLU A 149 1.09 -11.09 -4.90
CA GLU A 149 -0.15 -10.29 -4.93
C GLU A 149 -0.67 -10.09 -6.35
N ILE A 150 0.21 -9.78 -7.32
CA ILE A 150 -0.16 -9.68 -8.74
C ILE A 150 -0.74 -11.00 -9.26
N MET A 151 -0.16 -12.13 -8.88
CA MET A 151 -0.66 -13.44 -9.30
C MET A 151 -2.02 -13.75 -8.70
N VAL A 152 -2.20 -13.44 -7.40
CA VAL A 152 -3.49 -13.57 -6.72
C VAL A 152 -4.58 -12.75 -7.40
N SER A 153 -4.30 -11.50 -7.78
CA SER A 153 -5.26 -10.63 -8.47
C SER A 153 -5.68 -11.19 -9.85
N LYS A 154 -4.79 -11.93 -10.52
CA LYS A 154 -5.08 -12.59 -11.80
C LYS A 154 -5.80 -13.93 -11.65
N THR A 155 -5.65 -14.61 -10.52
CA THR A 155 -6.21 -15.95 -10.28
C THR A 155 -7.57 -15.90 -9.60
N ARG A 156 -7.73 -15.06 -8.57
CA ARG A 156 -8.98 -14.97 -7.77
C ARG A 156 -10.24 -14.75 -8.61
N PRO A 157 -10.24 -13.92 -9.68
CA PRO A 157 -11.42 -13.71 -10.53
C PRO A 157 -12.01 -14.97 -11.16
N TYR A 158 -11.20 -16.02 -11.28
CA TYR A 158 -11.54 -17.22 -12.02
C TYR A 158 -11.56 -18.46 -11.13
N GLU A 159 -11.37 -18.33 -9.81
CA GLU A 159 -11.36 -19.49 -8.91
C GLU A 159 -12.72 -20.21 -8.94
N ILE A 160 -12.70 -21.55 -9.07
CA ILE A 160 -13.93 -22.36 -9.07
C ILE A 160 -14.52 -22.40 -7.66
N ASN A 161 -13.67 -22.69 -6.66
CA ASN A 161 -14.08 -22.74 -5.26
C ASN A 161 -13.66 -21.44 -4.57
N LYS A 162 -14.68 -20.64 -4.19
CA LYS A 162 -14.47 -19.36 -3.53
C LYS A 162 -13.60 -19.52 -2.27
N GLY A 163 -12.52 -18.75 -2.19
CA GLY A 163 -11.59 -18.75 -1.06
C GLY A 163 -10.34 -19.62 -1.24
N ASP A 164 -10.27 -20.46 -2.29
CA ASP A 164 -9.08 -21.27 -2.56
C ASP A 164 -7.84 -20.41 -2.82
N THR A 165 -7.97 -19.35 -3.61
CA THR A 165 -6.86 -18.40 -3.85
C THR A 165 -6.43 -17.74 -2.54
N THR A 166 -7.37 -17.42 -1.65
CA THR A 166 -7.06 -16.82 -0.34
C THR A 166 -6.27 -17.79 0.54
N ARG A 167 -6.68 -19.06 0.58
CA ARG A 167 -5.96 -20.11 1.33
C ARG A 167 -4.54 -20.31 0.80
N ARG A 168 -4.39 -20.45 -0.53
CA ARG A 168 -3.08 -20.62 -1.18
C ARG A 168 -2.19 -19.39 -1.03
N PHE A 169 -2.76 -18.20 -1.02
CA PHE A 169 -2.04 -16.97 -0.71
C PHE A 169 -1.46 -17.00 0.70
N GLN A 170 -2.24 -17.39 1.71
CA GLN A 170 -1.76 -17.47 3.09
C GLN A 170 -0.63 -18.50 3.24
N GLU A 171 -0.78 -19.69 2.63
CA GLU A 171 0.28 -20.72 2.60
C GLU A 171 1.57 -20.18 1.96
N SER A 172 1.42 -19.50 0.81
CA SER A 172 2.54 -18.94 0.05
C SER A 172 3.21 -17.74 0.74
N PHE A 173 2.43 -16.94 1.44
CA PHE A 173 2.92 -15.83 2.24
C PHE A 173 3.80 -16.34 3.39
N GLU A 174 3.40 -17.43 4.06
CA GLU A 174 4.18 -17.98 5.17
C GLU A 174 5.53 -18.55 4.70
N MET A 175 5.57 -19.20 3.53
CA MET A 175 6.84 -19.61 2.89
C MET A 175 7.79 -18.43 2.69
N LEU A 176 7.28 -17.27 2.26
CA LEU A 176 8.06 -16.05 2.10
C LEU A 176 8.45 -15.40 3.45
N ASN A 177 7.60 -15.54 4.46
CA ASN A 177 7.88 -15.09 5.82
C ASN A 177 9.10 -15.82 6.39
N GLU A 178 9.14 -17.16 6.24
CA GLU A 178 10.20 -18.04 6.76
C GLU A 178 11.54 -17.91 5.98
N ALA A 179 11.51 -17.58 4.69
CA ALA A 179 12.71 -17.50 3.86
C ALA A 179 13.64 -16.31 4.24
N TRP A 180 14.92 -16.56 4.57
CA TRP A 180 15.82 -15.51 5.08
C TRP A 180 17.00 -15.20 4.17
N THR A 181 17.54 -16.21 3.50
CA THR A 181 18.66 -16.05 2.55
C THR A 181 18.16 -15.67 1.16
N LEU A 182 19.03 -15.07 0.34
CA LEU A 182 18.67 -14.73 -1.04
C LEU A 182 18.27 -15.96 -1.87
N LYS A 183 18.84 -17.12 -1.57
CA LYS A 183 18.50 -18.40 -2.22
C LYS A 183 17.10 -18.84 -1.81
N GLU A 184 16.84 -18.92 -0.50
CA GLU A 184 15.52 -19.28 0.05
C GLU A 184 14.43 -18.35 -0.46
N ILE A 185 14.66 -17.03 -0.50
CA ILE A 185 13.66 -16.07 -1.00
C ILE A 185 13.30 -16.34 -2.46
N LYS A 186 14.29 -16.68 -3.30
CA LYS A 186 14.04 -17.01 -4.71
C LYS A 186 13.28 -18.33 -4.87
N GLU A 187 13.64 -19.34 -4.07
CA GLU A 187 12.98 -20.65 -4.06
C GLU A 187 11.53 -20.52 -3.56
N ALA A 188 11.32 -19.86 -2.42
CA ALA A 188 10.01 -19.57 -1.85
C ALA A 188 9.13 -18.74 -2.80
N ARG A 189 9.68 -17.73 -3.50
CA ARG A 189 8.96 -16.99 -4.56
C ARG A 189 8.48 -17.94 -5.66
N GLN A 190 9.36 -18.83 -6.15
CA GLN A 190 9.00 -19.75 -7.22
C GLN A 190 7.91 -20.74 -6.78
N GLU A 191 8.02 -21.26 -5.55
CA GLU A 191 7.04 -22.18 -4.98
C GLU A 191 5.69 -21.50 -4.70
N ALA A 192 5.70 -20.31 -4.10
CA ALA A 192 4.53 -19.47 -3.86
C ALA A 192 3.74 -19.24 -5.15
N LEU A 193 4.41 -18.80 -6.22
CA LEU A 193 3.77 -18.59 -7.53
C LEU A 193 3.23 -19.90 -8.12
N ASN A 194 3.93 -21.03 -7.94
CA ASN A 194 3.42 -22.32 -8.39
C ASN A 194 2.21 -22.78 -7.58
N ASN A 195 2.12 -22.45 -6.29
CA ASN A 195 0.98 -22.79 -5.45
C ASN A 195 -0.28 -22.02 -5.85
N ILE A 196 -0.16 -20.73 -6.22
CA ILE A 196 -1.29 -19.98 -6.77
C ILE A 196 -1.72 -20.54 -8.13
N LYS A 197 -0.80 -20.93 -9.01
CA LYS A 197 -1.13 -21.54 -10.31
C LYS A 197 -1.87 -22.88 -10.21
N LYS A 198 -1.77 -23.58 -9.09
CA LYS A 198 -2.49 -24.85 -8.83
C LYS A 198 -3.95 -24.64 -8.40
N VAL A 199 -4.38 -23.40 -8.16
CA VAL A 199 -5.80 -23.11 -7.91
C VAL A 199 -6.60 -23.51 -9.13
N GLU A 200 -7.66 -24.28 -8.94
CA GLU A 200 -8.57 -24.64 -10.01
C GLU A 200 -9.36 -23.41 -10.46
N THR A 201 -9.27 -23.09 -11.75
CA THR A 201 -9.92 -21.91 -12.33
C THR A 201 -10.80 -22.27 -13.51
N VAL A 202 -11.90 -21.53 -13.69
CA VAL A 202 -12.55 -21.48 -15.00
C VAL A 202 -11.60 -20.88 -16.04
N PRO A 203 -11.76 -21.20 -17.34
CA PRO A 203 -10.95 -20.58 -18.37
C PRO A 203 -11.05 -19.06 -18.33
N ARG A 204 -9.89 -18.40 -18.29
CA ARG A 204 -9.81 -16.94 -18.36
C ARG A 204 -10.47 -16.47 -19.67
N PRO A 205 -11.43 -15.53 -19.64
CA PRO A 205 -12.09 -15.04 -20.84
C PRO A 205 -11.09 -14.31 -21.75
N SER A 206 -11.41 -14.25 -23.05
CA SER A 206 -10.59 -13.53 -24.05
C SER A 206 -10.49 -12.03 -23.76
N ASN A 207 -11.56 -11.43 -23.22
CA ASN A 207 -11.60 -10.03 -22.78
C ASN A 207 -11.92 -9.94 -21.28
N PRO A 208 -10.94 -10.11 -20.39
CA PRO A 208 -11.15 -10.05 -18.96
C PRO A 208 -11.44 -8.61 -18.50
N ILE A 209 -12.34 -8.47 -17.52
CA ILE A 209 -12.63 -7.16 -16.93
C ILE A 209 -11.45 -6.75 -16.05
N LYS A 210 -10.83 -5.64 -16.43
CA LYS A 210 -9.68 -5.06 -15.74
C LYS A 210 -10.06 -3.74 -15.11
N VAL A 211 -9.78 -3.57 -13.82
CA VAL A 211 -10.02 -2.34 -13.07
C VAL A 211 -8.74 -1.85 -12.44
N GLY A 212 -8.45 -0.56 -12.64
CA GLY A 212 -7.36 0.13 -11.96
C GLY A 212 -7.76 0.48 -10.52
N MET A 213 -6.83 0.37 -9.57
CA MET A 213 -7.02 0.82 -8.19
C MET A 213 -5.99 1.90 -7.86
N ILE A 214 -6.48 3.10 -7.59
CA ILE A 214 -5.67 4.31 -7.35
C ILE A 214 -6.03 4.93 -6.00
N GLY A 215 -5.20 5.84 -5.52
CA GLY A 215 -5.48 6.62 -4.32
C GLY A 215 -4.25 6.88 -3.47
N GLU A 216 -4.49 7.21 -2.22
CA GLU A 216 -3.44 7.40 -1.23
C GLU A 216 -2.73 6.06 -0.92
N ILE A 217 -1.40 6.07 -0.88
CA ILE A 217 -0.57 4.86 -0.78
C ILE A 217 -0.97 3.93 0.36
N TYR A 218 -1.14 4.45 1.58
CA TYR A 218 -1.37 3.61 2.74
C TYR A 218 -2.73 2.91 2.63
N VAL A 219 -3.74 3.65 2.18
CA VAL A 219 -5.08 3.12 1.92
C VAL A 219 -5.09 2.07 0.81
N VAL A 220 -4.33 2.28 -0.28
CA VAL A 220 -4.24 1.33 -1.38
C VAL A 220 -3.57 0.02 -0.93
N LEU A 221 -2.57 0.10 -0.05
CA LEU A 221 -1.77 -1.05 0.38
C LEU A 221 -2.33 -1.81 1.59
N GLU A 222 -3.07 -1.17 2.49
CA GLU A 222 -3.55 -1.79 3.74
C GLU A 222 -5.00 -2.30 3.64
N PRO A 223 -5.23 -3.63 3.54
CA PRO A 223 -6.56 -4.20 3.31
C PRO A 223 -7.58 -3.87 4.40
N PHE A 224 -7.14 -3.73 5.66
CA PHE A 224 -8.05 -3.37 6.75
C PHE A 224 -8.74 -2.03 6.50
N ILE A 225 -8.02 -1.05 5.93
CA ILE A 225 -8.51 0.32 5.76
C ILE A 225 -9.42 0.44 4.55
N ASN A 226 -9.07 -0.25 3.45
CA ASN A 226 -9.89 -0.27 2.25
C ASN A 226 -10.98 -1.34 2.27
N ALA A 227 -11.17 -2.05 3.40
CA ALA A 227 -12.17 -3.10 3.58
C ALA A 227 -12.06 -4.27 2.57
N ASP A 228 -10.82 -4.62 2.21
CA ASP A 228 -10.48 -5.66 1.24
C ASP A 228 -11.04 -5.41 -0.18
N VAL A 229 -11.03 -4.17 -0.67
CA VAL A 229 -11.59 -3.80 -2.00
C VAL A 229 -11.09 -4.73 -3.12
N GLU A 230 -9.79 -5.02 -3.15
CA GLU A 230 -9.22 -5.91 -4.17
C GLU A 230 -9.76 -7.34 -4.08
N LYS A 231 -9.92 -7.86 -2.86
CA LYS A 231 -10.51 -9.18 -2.65
C LYS A 231 -11.96 -9.20 -3.13
N ILE A 232 -12.75 -8.19 -2.76
CA ILE A 232 -14.16 -8.08 -3.14
C ILE A 232 -14.29 -8.03 -4.67
N LEU A 233 -13.50 -7.19 -5.35
CA LEU A 233 -13.50 -7.11 -6.81
C LEU A 233 -13.08 -8.42 -7.46
N GLY A 234 -12.04 -9.08 -6.94
CA GLY A 234 -11.63 -10.40 -7.40
C GLY A 234 -12.77 -11.42 -7.27
N GLU A 235 -13.48 -11.44 -6.15
CA GLU A 235 -14.65 -12.30 -5.96
C GLU A 235 -15.84 -11.96 -6.89
N LEU A 236 -15.86 -10.77 -7.50
CA LEU A 236 -16.85 -10.34 -8.50
C LEU A 236 -16.42 -10.63 -9.96
N GLY A 237 -15.28 -11.32 -10.13
CA GLY A 237 -14.74 -11.69 -11.44
C GLY A 237 -13.92 -10.59 -12.12
N VAL A 238 -13.30 -9.69 -11.33
CA VAL A 238 -12.53 -8.54 -11.86
C VAL A 238 -11.05 -8.67 -11.53
N GLU A 239 -10.19 -8.54 -12.55
CA GLU A 239 -8.74 -8.40 -12.35
C GLU A 239 -8.41 -6.98 -11.91
N VAL A 240 -7.79 -6.84 -10.75
CA VAL A 240 -7.46 -5.54 -10.15
C VAL A 240 -5.98 -5.23 -10.31
N TYR A 241 -5.68 -4.02 -10.76
CA TYR A 241 -4.30 -3.57 -10.93
C TYR A 241 -4.10 -2.30 -10.13
N ARG A 242 -3.24 -2.35 -9.11
CA ARG A 242 -2.92 -1.18 -8.32
C ARG A 242 -1.99 -0.27 -9.10
N SER A 243 -2.13 1.05 -8.96
CA SER A 243 -1.12 1.97 -9.47
C SER A 243 0.12 2.00 -8.58
N ILE A 244 -0.01 1.54 -7.33
CA ILE A 244 1.03 1.56 -6.31
C ILE A 244 1.27 0.13 -5.82
N TYR A 245 2.49 -0.36 -6.06
CA TYR A 245 3.09 -1.52 -5.40
C TYR A 245 4.29 -1.04 -4.59
N LEU A 246 4.62 -1.70 -3.47
CA LEU A 246 5.62 -1.15 -2.56
C LEU A 246 7.00 -1.11 -3.21
N THR A 247 7.39 -2.08 -4.05
CA THR A 247 8.68 -2.02 -4.76
C THR A 247 8.73 -0.88 -5.76
N ASN A 248 7.67 -0.70 -6.57
CA ASN A 248 7.61 0.41 -7.52
C ASN A 248 7.65 1.74 -6.77
N TRP A 249 6.79 1.94 -5.77
CA TRP A 249 6.76 3.18 -5.00
C TRP A 249 8.10 3.46 -4.29
N THR A 250 8.71 2.44 -3.67
CA THR A 250 10.00 2.63 -3.00
C THR A 250 11.08 3.00 -4.00
N ARG A 251 11.18 2.32 -5.15
CA ARG A 251 12.13 2.68 -6.21
C ARG A 251 11.88 4.11 -6.70
N ASP A 252 10.62 4.44 -6.94
CA ASP A 252 10.16 5.69 -7.56
C ASP A 252 10.18 6.90 -6.60
N ASN A 253 10.46 6.68 -5.30
CA ASN A 253 10.64 7.75 -4.31
C ASN A 253 12.03 7.75 -3.64
N THR A 254 12.82 6.68 -3.78
CA THR A 254 14.15 6.57 -3.15
C THR A 254 15.31 6.55 -4.15
N VAL A 255 15.12 5.99 -5.35
CA VAL A 255 16.20 5.77 -6.34
C VAL A 255 15.99 6.60 -7.62
N ILE A 256 14.76 6.68 -8.10
CA ILE A 256 14.36 7.37 -9.33
C ILE A 256 13.11 8.20 -9.02
N ASP A 257 12.80 9.26 -9.77
CA ASP A 257 11.48 9.88 -9.75
C ASP A 257 10.60 9.23 -10.83
N GLY A 258 9.98 8.10 -10.47
CA GLY A 258 9.24 7.23 -11.39
C GLY A 258 7.82 7.70 -11.70
N GLU A 259 7.30 8.67 -10.95
CA GLU A 259 5.96 9.24 -11.18
C GLU A 259 5.94 10.31 -12.28
N LYS A 260 7.10 10.67 -12.86
CA LYS A 260 7.21 11.74 -13.86
C LYS A 260 6.24 11.59 -15.02
N ASP A 261 6.09 10.38 -15.55
CA ASP A 261 5.25 10.17 -16.74
C ASP A 261 3.76 10.21 -16.40
N VAL A 262 3.37 9.72 -15.24
CA VAL A 262 2.00 9.81 -14.72
C VAL A 262 1.64 11.26 -14.41
N LYS A 263 2.53 12.01 -13.74
CA LYS A 263 2.34 13.44 -13.45
C LYS A 263 2.25 14.29 -14.73
N LYS A 264 2.99 13.95 -15.78
CA LYS A 264 2.84 14.60 -17.10
C LYS A 264 1.45 14.37 -17.70
N LEU A 265 0.88 13.17 -17.56
CA LEU A 265 -0.48 12.89 -18.02
C LEU A 265 -1.53 13.70 -17.24
N ALA A 266 -1.31 13.93 -15.95
CA ALA A 266 -2.22 14.71 -15.11
C ALA A 266 -2.19 16.22 -15.38
N ARG A 267 -1.08 16.73 -15.94
CA ARG A 267 -0.80 18.17 -16.11
C ARG A 267 -1.93 18.99 -16.76
N PRO A 268 -2.63 18.51 -17.81
CA PRO A 268 -3.75 19.25 -18.40
C PRO A 268 -4.92 19.51 -17.43
N TYR A 269 -5.04 18.70 -16.39
CA TYR A 269 -6.11 18.79 -15.39
C TYR A 269 -5.62 19.34 -14.04
N LEU A 270 -4.36 19.11 -13.68
CA LEU A 270 -3.76 19.57 -12.43
C LEU A 270 -2.24 19.83 -12.57
N ASP A 271 -1.88 21.09 -12.87
CA ASP A 271 -0.48 21.54 -13.01
C ASP A 271 0.15 22.01 -11.67
N GLN A 272 -0.57 21.88 -10.55
CA GLN A 272 -0.10 22.33 -9.23
C GLN A 272 0.36 21.16 -8.37
N LEU A 273 1.50 21.32 -7.69
CA LEU A 273 1.99 20.35 -6.70
C LEU A 273 1.14 20.46 -5.44
N ILE A 274 0.21 19.54 -5.27
CA ILE A 274 -0.65 19.45 -4.07
C ILE A 274 -0.18 18.40 -3.05
N GLY A 275 0.94 17.72 -3.35
CA GLY A 275 1.51 16.67 -2.52
C GLY A 275 0.69 15.37 -2.53
N GLY A 276 1.18 14.33 -1.86
CA GLY A 276 0.51 13.03 -1.83
C GLY A 276 0.34 12.45 -3.23
N HIS A 277 -0.74 11.69 -3.44
CA HIS A 277 -0.97 10.95 -4.67
C HIS A 277 -1.99 11.60 -5.61
N GLY A 278 -2.54 12.78 -5.29
CA GLY A 278 -3.65 13.36 -6.05
C GLY A 278 -3.34 13.61 -7.53
N GLN A 279 -2.12 14.07 -7.86
CA GLN A 279 -1.68 14.19 -9.26
C GLN A 279 -1.47 12.81 -9.91
N SER A 280 -0.89 11.86 -9.19
CA SER A 280 -0.69 10.48 -9.66
C SER A 280 -2.04 9.79 -9.93
N SER A 281 -3.02 9.91 -9.03
CA SER A 281 -4.40 9.40 -9.19
C SER A 281 -5.06 9.86 -10.49
N ILE A 282 -4.93 11.14 -10.84
CA ILE A 282 -5.43 11.67 -12.12
C ILE A 282 -4.68 11.04 -13.30
N GLY A 283 -3.34 11.07 -13.26
CA GLY A 283 -2.52 10.55 -14.35
C GLY A 283 -2.68 9.05 -14.58
N ASP A 284 -2.82 8.27 -13.50
CA ASP A 284 -3.01 6.83 -13.54
C ASP A 284 -4.38 6.48 -14.10
N THR A 285 -5.42 7.27 -13.80
CA THR A 285 -6.73 7.13 -14.45
C THR A 285 -6.62 7.27 -15.97
N ILE A 286 -5.88 8.28 -16.43
CA ILE A 286 -5.64 8.51 -17.87
C ILE A 286 -4.84 7.35 -18.48
N LYS A 287 -3.81 6.88 -17.76
CA LYS A 287 -3.00 5.74 -18.18
C LYS A 287 -3.86 4.48 -18.33
N TYR A 288 -4.66 4.15 -17.32
CA TYR A 288 -5.56 3.00 -17.35
C TYR A 288 -6.57 3.08 -18.52
N ALA A 289 -7.11 4.26 -18.80
CA ALA A 289 -7.97 4.45 -19.97
C ALA A 289 -7.24 4.15 -21.29
N LYS A 290 -6.03 4.69 -21.45
CA LYS A 290 -5.20 4.45 -22.65
C LYS A 290 -4.75 3.00 -22.81
N GLU A 291 -4.62 2.27 -21.71
CA GLU A 291 -4.27 0.84 -21.70
C GLU A 291 -5.48 -0.10 -21.83
N GLY A 292 -6.70 0.45 -22.04
CA GLY A 292 -7.91 -0.34 -22.28
C GLY A 292 -8.51 -0.98 -21.02
N TYR A 293 -8.33 -0.36 -19.86
CA TYR A 293 -9.01 -0.79 -18.63
C TYR A 293 -10.48 -0.39 -18.66
N HIS A 294 -11.30 -1.17 -17.99
CA HIS A 294 -12.74 -1.05 -18.05
C HIS A 294 -13.32 -0.14 -16.96
N GLY A 295 -12.51 0.25 -15.97
CA GLY A 295 -12.89 1.18 -14.92
C GLY A 295 -11.77 1.44 -13.92
N VAL A 296 -11.98 2.41 -13.02
CA VAL A 296 -11.05 2.75 -11.95
C VAL A 296 -11.77 2.89 -10.62
N VAL A 297 -11.24 2.27 -9.57
CA VAL A 297 -11.63 2.49 -8.18
C VAL A 297 -10.62 3.43 -7.54
N HIS A 298 -11.10 4.60 -7.11
CA HIS A 298 -10.32 5.60 -6.41
C HIS A 298 -10.57 5.51 -4.90
N LEU A 299 -9.52 5.24 -4.13
CA LEU A 299 -9.56 5.11 -2.68
C LEU A 299 -9.01 6.38 -2.02
N ALA A 300 -9.89 7.14 -1.38
CA ALA A 300 -9.54 8.44 -0.81
C ALA A 300 -9.76 8.43 0.72
N PRO A 301 -8.74 8.70 1.54
CA PRO A 301 -8.98 8.99 2.95
C PRO A 301 -9.87 10.23 3.09
N PHE A 302 -10.84 10.19 4.00
CA PHE A 302 -11.53 11.41 4.43
C PHE A 302 -10.51 12.42 4.97
N THR A 303 -10.68 13.70 4.66
CA THR A 303 -9.73 14.82 4.94
C THR A 303 -8.38 14.79 4.20
N CYS A 304 -8.12 13.82 3.31
CA CYS A 304 -6.91 13.87 2.47
C CYS A 304 -7.08 14.90 1.34
N ILE A 305 -6.48 16.09 1.52
CA ILE A 305 -6.57 17.19 0.55
C ILE A 305 -6.19 16.75 -0.87
N PRO A 306 -5.05 16.05 -1.10
CA PRO A 306 -4.69 15.57 -2.44
C PRO A 306 -5.78 14.76 -3.14
N GLU A 307 -6.34 13.76 -2.45
CA GLU A 307 -7.37 12.89 -3.05
C GLU A 307 -8.74 13.59 -3.13
N ILE A 308 -9.05 14.54 -2.25
CA ILE A 308 -10.27 15.39 -2.39
C ILE A 308 -10.19 16.23 -3.67
N VAL A 309 -9.04 16.84 -3.93
CA VAL A 309 -8.80 17.59 -5.18
C VAL A 309 -8.89 16.64 -6.38
N ALA A 310 -8.23 15.48 -6.34
CA ALA A 310 -8.32 14.48 -7.41
C ALA A 310 -9.77 14.06 -7.66
N LYS A 311 -10.55 13.74 -6.61
CA LYS A 311 -11.98 13.40 -6.69
C LYS A 311 -12.81 14.48 -7.40
N SER A 312 -12.46 15.76 -7.25
CA SER A 312 -13.20 16.85 -7.92
C SER A 312 -12.94 16.93 -9.43
N ILE A 313 -11.78 16.41 -9.87
CA ILE A 313 -11.29 16.46 -11.26
C ILE A 313 -11.61 15.15 -12.01
N LEU A 314 -11.60 14.01 -11.32
CA LEU A 314 -11.82 12.69 -11.90
C LEU A 314 -13.14 12.56 -12.71
N PRO A 315 -14.27 13.24 -12.40
CA PRO A 315 -15.44 13.22 -13.26
C PRO A 315 -15.17 13.77 -14.67
N THR A 316 -14.38 14.83 -14.80
CA THR A 316 -13.98 15.39 -16.10
C THR A 316 -13.07 14.40 -16.84
N VAL A 317 -12.07 13.83 -16.16
CA VAL A 317 -11.19 12.81 -16.75
C VAL A 317 -11.98 11.57 -17.19
N SER A 318 -12.94 11.14 -16.38
CA SER A 318 -13.84 10.01 -16.68
C SER A 318 -14.65 10.25 -17.96
N HIS A 319 -15.16 11.47 -18.13
CA HIS A 319 -15.84 11.89 -19.35
C HIS A 319 -14.89 11.95 -20.55
N ASP A 320 -13.75 12.62 -20.43
CA ASP A 320 -12.85 12.88 -21.56
C ASP A 320 -12.19 11.60 -22.09
N TYR A 321 -11.94 10.62 -21.22
CA TYR A 321 -11.34 9.33 -21.58
C TYR A 321 -12.33 8.16 -21.60
N GLN A 322 -13.62 8.43 -21.36
CA GLN A 322 -14.69 7.42 -21.37
C GLN A 322 -14.43 6.21 -20.46
N ILE A 323 -13.70 6.39 -19.36
CA ILE A 323 -13.44 5.35 -18.36
C ILE A 323 -14.28 5.61 -17.09
N PRO A 324 -15.13 4.67 -16.63
CA PRO A 324 -15.92 4.89 -15.43
C PRO A 324 -15.03 4.88 -14.18
N VAL A 325 -15.24 5.85 -13.30
CA VAL A 325 -14.49 6.00 -12.04
C VAL A 325 -15.46 5.99 -10.86
N ILE A 326 -15.20 5.15 -9.85
CA ILE A 326 -15.89 5.20 -8.56
C ILE A 326 -14.92 5.66 -7.48
N THR A 327 -15.31 6.67 -6.69
CA THR A 327 -14.53 7.10 -5.51
C THR A 327 -15.12 6.54 -4.23
N LEU A 328 -14.31 5.88 -3.42
CA LEU A 328 -14.62 5.42 -2.08
C LEU A 328 -13.88 6.30 -1.07
N PHE A 329 -14.63 7.14 -0.35
CA PHE A 329 -14.08 7.82 0.82
C PHE A 329 -14.05 6.86 2.00
N LEU A 330 -12.92 6.83 2.69
CA LEU A 330 -12.64 5.90 3.78
C LEU A 330 -12.30 6.68 5.06
N ASP A 331 -12.97 6.31 6.14
CA ASP A 331 -12.89 6.90 7.48
C ASP A 331 -13.07 5.82 8.56
N GLU A 332 -13.12 6.24 9.83
CA GLU A 332 -13.26 5.34 10.99
C GLU A 332 -14.62 4.64 11.06
N GLN A 333 -15.64 5.20 10.40
CA GLN A 333 -17.02 4.69 10.41
C GLN A 333 -17.33 3.81 9.21
N THR A 334 -16.37 3.66 8.30
CA THR A 334 -16.56 3.00 7.02
C THR A 334 -16.90 1.52 7.22
N GLY A 335 -18.10 1.13 6.78
CA GLY A 335 -18.60 -0.24 6.86
C GLY A 335 -18.34 -1.04 5.58
N LYS A 336 -17.77 -2.25 5.74
CA LYS A 336 -17.47 -3.19 4.62
C LYS A 336 -18.69 -3.52 3.75
N ALA A 337 -19.88 -3.64 4.35
CA ALA A 337 -21.10 -3.96 3.61
C ALA A 337 -21.47 -2.87 2.58
N GLY A 338 -21.37 -1.59 2.97
CA GLY A 338 -21.66 -0.47 2.08
C GLY A 338 -20.66 -0.37 0.92
N ILE A 339 -19.38 -0.65 1.17
CA ILE A 339 -18.36 -0.74 0.11
C ILE A 339 -18.71 -1.85 -0.87
N LYS A 340 -19.04 -3.05 -0.38
CA LYS A 340 -19.36 -4.20 -1.22
C LYS A 340 -20.50 -3.90 -2.20
N THR A 341 -21.62 -3.35 -1.72
CA THR A 341 -22.78 -3.02 -2.58
C THR A 341 -22.44 -1.99 -3.65
N ARG A 342 -21.60 -1.00 -3.32
CA ARG A 342 -21.15 0.00 -4.29
C ARG A 342 -20.23 -0.59 -5.36
N LEU A 343 -19.35 -1.52 -4.97
CA LEU A 343 -18.49 -2.25 -5.90
C LEU A 343 -19.30 -3.19 -6.79
N GLU A 344 -20.30 -3.88 -6.26
CA GLU A 344 -21.24 -4.70 -7.04
C GLU A 344 -21.91 -3.88 -8.15
N ALA A 345 -22.53 -2.75 -7.79
CA ALA A 345 -23.17 -1.86 -8.75
C ALA A 345 -22.18 -1.28 -9.79
N PHE A 346 -20.95 -0.99 -9.39
CA PHE A 346 -19.90 -0.52 -10.29
C PHE A 346 -19.49 -1.59 -11.31
N VAL A 347 -19.31 -2.83 -10.87
CA VAL A 347 -18.98 -3.96 -11.74
C VAL A 347 -20.12 -4.26 -12.71
N ASP A 348 -21.38 -4.19 -12.28
CA ASP A 348 -22.55 -4.37 -13.16
C ASP A 348 -22.61 -3.30 -14.26
N LEU A 349 -22.32 -2.05 -13.92
CA LEU A 349 -22.22 -0.96 -14.89
C LEU A 349 -21.13 -1.22 -15.95
N ILE A 350 -19.96 -1.69 -15.51
CA ILE A 350 -18.86 -2.04 -16.41
C ILE A 350 -19.24 -3.19 -17.33
N LYS A 351 -19.80 -4.27 -16.77
CA LYS A 351 -20.26 -5.45 -17.54
C LYS A 351 -21.27 -5.05 -18.62
N LYS A 352 -22.23 -4.19 -18.28
CA LYS A 352 -23.23 -3.70 -19.24
C LYS A 352 -22.60 -2.88 -20.38
N LYS A 353 -21.63 -2.01 -20.07
CA LYS A 353 -20.91 -1.24 -21.09
C LYS A 353 -20.15 -2.16 -22.05
N GLN A 354 -19.45 -3.16 -21.51
CA GLN A 354 -18.70 -4.13 -22.30
C GLN A 354 -19.62 -4.94 -23.24
N LEU A 355 -20.80 -5.36 -22.78
CA LEU A 355 -21.77 -6.08 -23.62
C LEU A 355 -22.29 -5.21 -24.77
N ASN A 356 -22.51 -3.92 -24.53
CA ASN A 356 -22.98 -2.98 -25.55
C ASN A 356 -21.90 -2.60 -26.57
N GLU A 357 -20.61 -2.75 -26.26
CA GLU A 357 -19.50 -2.51 -27.21
C GLU A 357 -19.23 -3.72 -28.11
N VAL A 358 -19.71 -4.91 -27.74
CA VAL A 358 -19.56 -6.18 -28.49
C VAL A 358 -20.80 -6.51 -29.34
N SER A 359 -21.91 -5.82 -29.10
CA SER A 359 -23.17 -5.92 -29.87
C SER A 359 -23.21 -4.89 -30.99
#